data_AF-H1S239-F1
#
_entry.id   AF-H1S239-F1
#
_cell.length_a   1.000
_cell.length_b   1.000
_cell.length_c   1.000
_cell.angle_alpha   90.00
_cell.angle_beta   90.00
_cell.angle_gamma   90.00
#
_symmetry.space_group_name_H-M   'P 1'
#
loop_
_entity.id
_entity.type
_entity.pdbx_description
1 polymer ?
#
loop_
_entity_poly.entity_id
_entity_poly.type
_entity_poly.pdbx_seq_one_letter_code
_entity_poly.pdbx_strand_id
1 'polypeptide(L)' 'MSELDEPFFSRPLSLLQKVIDIEFTTPARPDECCGFGGTFYLTEEPVSARMGYDKAQFSQVCAPRRADHQTPGLRYRDVT' A
#
# COMPACT_ATOMS: atom_id res chain seq x y z
N MET A 1 -3.75 10.46 13.92
CA MET A 1 -3.81 10.40 15.40
C MET A 1 -3.98 8.92 15.73
N SER A 2 -3.03 8.33 16.46
CA SER A 2 -3.15 6.95 16.94
C SER A 2 -4.21 6.90 18.02
N GLU A 3 -4.90 5.77 18.20
CA GLU A 3 -5.89 5.59 19.28
C GLU A 3 -5.31 5.89 20.67
N LEU A 4 -4.00 5.63 20.85
CA LEU A 4 -3.27 5.83 22.09
C LEU A 4 -2.70 7.26 22.25
N ASP A 5 -2.92 8.15 21.28
CA ASP A 5 -2.34 9.51 21.19
C ASP A 5 -0.81 9.58 21.43
N GLU A 6 -0.12 8.49 21.10
CA GLU A 6 1.34 8.38 21.19
C GLU A 6 2.02 8.74 19.86
N PRO A 7 3.30 9.15 19.89
CA PRO A 7 4.10 9.33 18.68
C PRO A 7 4.13 8.03 17.84
N PHE A 8 4.08 8.19 16.51
CA PHE A 8 4.14 7.06 15.60
C PHE A 8 5.44 6.25 15.78
N PHE A 9 5.29 4.95 16.03
CA PHE A 9 6.41 4.02 16.13
C PHE A 9 6.13 2.73 15.36
N SER A 10 7.08 2.33 14.52
CA SER A 10 6.99 1.11 13.71
C SER A 10 8.25 0.26 13.90
N ARG A 11 8.07 -0.94 14.47
CA ARG A 11 9.16 -1.92 14.61
C ARG A 11 9.79 -2.29 13.26
N PRO A 12 9.00 -2.57 12.19
CA PRO A 12 9.56 -2.83 10.87
C PRO A 12 10.39 -1.67 10.32
N LEU A 13 9.89 -0.43 10.37
CA LEU A 13 10.65 0.72 9.88
C LEU A 13 11.95 0.92 10.69
N SER A 14 11.89 0.81 12.01
CA SER A 14 13.06 0.94 12.89
C SER A 14 14.14 -0.12 12.62
N LEU A 15 13.73 -1.32 12.18
CA LEU A 15 14.65 -2.38 11.79
C LEU A 15 15.24 -2.11 10.39
N LEU A 16 14.38 -1.84 9.41
CA LEU A 16 14.77 -1.69 8.01
C LEU A 16 15.60 -0.44 7.74
N GLN A 17 15.45 0.63 8.54
CA GLN A 17 16.29 1.83 8.45
C GLN A 17 17.79 1.57 8.73
N LYS A 18 18.14 0.42 9.31
CA LYS A 18 19.54 0.02 9.55
C LYS A 18 20.17 -0.67 8.33
N VAL A 19 19.39 -0.98 7.30
CA VAL A 19 19.86 -1.63 6.08
C VAL A 19 20.37 -0.57 5.10
N ILE A 20 21.58 -0.79 4.59
CA ILE A 20 22.23 0.11 3.62
C ILE A 20 21.50 0.01 2.28
N ASP A 21 21.42 1.12 1.55
CA ASP A 21 20.82 1.24 0.20
C ASP A 21 19.31 0.93 0.11
N ILE A 22 18.55 1.14 1.19
CA ILE A 22 17.08 1.13 1.15
C ILE A 22 16.54 2.57 1.18
N GLU A 23 15.70 2.90 0.20
CA GLU A 23 14.91 4.12 0.18
C GLU A 23 13.46 3.82 0.60
N PHE A 24 12.91 4.67 1.47
CA PHE A 24 11.52 4.55 1.92
C PHE A 24 10.68 5.64 1.27
N THR A 25 9.51 5.25 0.75
CA THR A 25 8.46 6.18 0.36
C THR A 25 7.30 6.07 1.34
N THR A 26 6.72 7.21 1.72
CA THR A 26 5.51 7.24 2.54
C THR A 26 4.29 7.38 1.62
N PRO A 27 3.32 6.46 1.67
CA PRO A 27 2.11 6.58 0.86
C PRO A 27 1.27 7.78 1.32
N ALA A 28 0.44 8.31 0.42
CA ALA A 28 -0.47 9.43 0.74
C ALA A 28 -1.47 9.10 1.87
N ARG A 29 -1.81 7.81 2.04
CA ARG A 29 -2.76 7.30 3.04
C ARG A 29 -2.13 6.12 3.79
N PRO A 30 -1.25 6.36 4.77
CA PRO A 30 -0.52 5.30 5.47
C PRO A 30 -1.42 4.34 6.26
N ASP A 31 -2.54 4.85 6.76
CA ASP A 31 -3.48 4.11 7.61
C ASP A 31 -4.53 3.29 6.80
N GLU A 32 -4.48 3.34 5.46
CA GLU A 32 -5.41 2.60 4.60
C GLU A 32 -5.15 1.09 4.69
N CYS A 33 -6.20 0.29 4.88
CA CYS A 33 -6.07 -1.17 4.93
C CYS A 33 -5.78 -1.75 3.53
N CYS A 34 -4.88 -2.73 3.43
CA CYS A 34 -4.60 -3.42 2.16
C CYS A 34 -5.64 -4.49 1.77
N GLY A 35 -6.55 -4.85 2.69
CA GLY A 35 -7.60 -5.84 2.45
C GLY A 35 -7.17 -7.32 2.58
N PHE A 36 -5.89 -7.63 2.81
CA PHE A 36 -5.40 -9.02 2.83
C PHE A 36 -5.53 -9.74 4.20
N GLY A 37 -6.08 -9.09 5.23
CA GLY A 37 -6.08 -9.63 6.60
C GLY A 37 -7.11 -10.73 6.84
N GLY A 38 -6.67 -11.86 7.42
CA GLY A 38 -7.56 -12.91 7.93
C GLY A 38 -8.37 -13.63 6.85
N THR A 39 -9.62 -14.00 7.16
CA THR A 39 -10.53 -14.66 6.20
C THR A 39 -11.16 -13.69 5.21
N PHE A 40 -11.02 -12.37 5.41
CA PHE A 40 -11.63 -11.37 4.55
C PHE A 40 -11.20 -11.50 3.07
N TYR A 41 -9.92 -11.79 2.83
CA TYR A 41 -9.42 -12.05 1.46
C TYR A 41 -10.09 -13.27 0.80
N LEU A 42 -10.55 -14.25 1.59
CA LEU A 42 -11.23 -15.44 1.08
C LEU A 42 -12.73 -15.22 0.86
N THR A 43 -13.38 -14.45 1.75
CA THR A 43 -14.83 -14.24 1.68
C THR A 43 -15.21 -13.09 0.75
N GLU A 44 -14.34 -12.09 0.63
CA GLU A 44 -14.57 -10.84 -0.12
C GLU A 44 -13.44 -10.60 -1.13
N GLU A 45 -13.13 -11.62 -1.94
CA GLU A 45 -12.04 -11.61 -2.93
C GLU A 45 -12.01 -10.33 -3.80
N PRO A 46 -13.08 -9.92 -4.51
CA PRO A 46 -13.02 -8.77 -5.40
C PRO A 46 -12.77 -7.45 -4.66
N VAL A 47 -13.30 -7.33 -3.43
CA VAL A 47 -13.10 -6.14 -2.59
C VAL A 47 -11.66 -6.11 -2.09
N SER A 48 -11.14 -7.23 -1.61
CA SER A 48 -9.77 -7.35 -1.15
C SER A 48 -8.76 -7.03 -2.26
N ALA A 49 -8.98 -7.57 -3.47
CA ALA A 49 -8.17 -7.25 -4.64
C ALA A 49 -8.20 -5.75 -4.94
N ARG A 50 -9.39 -5.14 -4.95
CA ARG A 50 -9.55 -3.71 -5.22
C ARG A 50 -8.81 -2.83 -4.20
N MET A 51 -8.92 -3.14 -2.91
CA MET A 51 -8.22 -2.43 -1.84
C MET A 51 -6.70 -2.46 -2.03
N GLY A 52 -6.15 -3.63 -2.40
CA GLY A 52 -4.74 -3.79 -2.70
C GLY A 52 -4.29 -2.94 -3.89
N TYR A 53 -5.06 -2.95 -4.98
CA TYR A 53 -4.77 -2.13 -6.16
C TYR A 53 -4.80 -0.64 -5.85
N ASP A 54 -5.85 -0.16 -5.18
CA ASP A 54 -6.00 1.26 -4.84
C ASP A 54 -4.82 1.73 -3.97
N LYS A 55 -4.43 0.94 -2.95
CA LYS A 55 -3.28 1.27 -2.09
C LYS A 55 -1.96 1.34 -2.86
N ALA A 56 -1.74 0.42 -3.81
CA ALA A 56 -0.54 0.43 -4.66
C ALA A 56 -0.50 1.67 -5.57
N GLN A 57 -1.63 2.05 -6.18
CA GLN A 57 -1.73 3.24 -7.02
C GLN A 57 -1.43 4.51 -6.22
N PHE A 58 -2.02 4.69 -5.03
CA PHE A 58 -1.74 5.88 -4.20
C PHE A 58 -0.29 5.95 -3.73
N SER A 59 0.34 4.81 -3.47
CA SER A 59 1.75 4.76 -3.08
C SER A 59 2.69 5.15 -4.24
N GLN A 60 2.37 4.72 -5.46
CA GLN A 60 3.14 5.03 -6.67
C GLN A 60 3.05 6.50 -7.09
N VAL A 61 1.92 7.17 -6.82
CA VAL A 61 1.73 8.60 -7.12
C VAL A 61 2.65 9.50 -6.27
N CYS A 62 2.99 9.07 -5.05
CA CYS A 62 3.91 9.79 -4.16
C CYS A 62 5.39 9.38 -4.30
N ALA A 63 5.70 8.26 -4.94
CA ALA A 63 7.08 7.91 -5.25
C ALA A 63 7.65 8.88 -6.30
N PRO A 64 8.91 9.32 -6.21
CA PRO A 64 9.53 10.12 -7.26
C PRO A 64 9.42 9.30 -8.55
N ARG A 65 8.67 9.81 -9.53
CA ARG A 65 8.48 9.15 -10.83
C ARG A 65 9.86 8.81 -11.38
N ARG A 66 10.27 7.53 -11.31
CA ARG A 66 11.14 6.99 -12.34
C ARG A 66 10.33 7.12 -13.61
N ALA A 67 10.74 8.08 -14.46
CA ALA A 67 10.31 8.11 -15.83
C ALA A 67 10.51 6.71 -16.41
N ASP A 68 9.58 6.29 -17.27
CA ASP A 68 9.62 5.03 -18.03
C ASP A 68 9.00 3.82 -17.33
N HIS A 69 7.67 3.81 -17.21
CA HIS A 69 6.86 2.88 -17.99
C HIS A 69 5.38 3.27 -17.90
N GLN A 70 4.82 3.50 -19.08
CA GLN A 70 3.41 3.74 -19.38
C GLN A 70 2.51 2.74 -18.62
N THR A 71 1.84 3.16 -17.54
CA THR A 71 0.83 2.32 -16.89
C THR A 71 -0.39 2.27 -17.82
N PRO A 72 -0.69 1.15 -18.50
CA PRO A 72 -1.92 1.05 -19.25
C PRO A 72 -3.04 1.02 -18.22
N GLY A 73 -4.03 1.92 -18.35
CA GLY A 73 -5.19 1.94 -17.47
C GLY A 73 -5.80 0.54 -17.39
N LEU A 74 -5.67 -0.09 -16.22
CA LEU A 74 -6.18 -1.43 -15.96
C LEU A 74 -7.70 -1.34 -16.00
N ARG A 75 -8.30 -1.65 -17.16
CA ARG A 75 -9.74 -1.83 -17.23
C ARG A 75 -10.04 -3.14 -16.50
N TYR A 76 -10.75 -3.00 -15.38
CA TYR A 76 -11.50 -4.06 -14.71
C TYR A 76 -12.55 -4.57 -15.71
N ARG A 77 -12.13 -5.40 -16.66
CA ARG A 77 -13.01 -6.17 -17.53
C ARG A 77 -12.77 -7.63 -17.20
N ASP A 78 -13.89 -8.25 -16.84
CA ASP A 78 -14.09 -9.69 -16.70
C ASP A 78 -13.64 -10.28 -15.36
N VAL A 79 -14.29 -9.81 -14.28
CA VAL A 79 -14.59 -10.66 -13.12
C VAL A 79 -16.06 -11.12 -13.29
N THR A 80 -16.24 -12.16 -14.10
CA THR A 80 -17.44 -13.01 -14.13
C THR A 80 -17.03 -14.41 -13.75
#